data_AF-A0A5B8I2W1-F1
#
_entry.id   AF-A0A5B8I2W1-F1
#
_cell.length_a   1.000
_cell.length_b   1.000
_cell.length_c   1.000
_cell.angle_alpha   90.00
_cell.angle_beta   90.00
_cell.angle_gamma   90.00
#
_symmetry.space_group_name_H-M   'P 1'
#
loop_
_entity.id
_entity.type
_entity.pdbx_description
1 polymer ?
#
loop_
_entity_poly.entity_id
_entity_poly.type
_entity_poly.pdbx_seq_one_letter_code
_entity_poly.pdbx_strand_id
1 'polypeptide(L)' 'MTEIIDQANELVEMTIQHAINSRPAPLPFTGKCRNCDEKISVGSFCDADCRNDFELRRKNERK' A
#
# COMPACT_ATOMS: atom_id res chain seq x y z
N MET A 1 -27.92 17.21 -23.37
CA MET A 1 -27.19 17.11 -22.09
C MET A 1 -26.67 15.70 -21.86
N THR A 2 -26.08 15.09 -22.89
CA THR A 2 -25.47 13.75 -22.89
C THR A 2 -23.95 13.83 -22.77
N GLU A 3 -23.36 14.85 -23.40
CA GLU A 3 -21.91 15.13 -23.37
C GLU A 3 -21.31 15.19 -21.96
N ILE A 4 -22.03 15.77 -21.00
CA ILE A 4 -21.53 15.94 -19.62
C ILE A 4 -21.49 14.60 -18.87
N ILE A 5 -22.46 13.72 -19.13
CA ILE A 5 -22.54 12.41 -18.48
C ILE A 5 -21.46 11.49 -19.06
N ASP A 6 -21.27 11.53 -20.37
CA ASP A 6 -20.26 10.72 -21.07
C ASP A 6 -18.83 11.11 -20.63
N GLN A 7 -18.54 12.41 -20.58
CA GLN A 7 -17.27 12.94 -20.08
C GLN A 7 -17.02 12.59 -18.61
N ALA A 8 -18.05 12.70 -17.76
CA ALA A 8 -17.93 12.32 -16.36
C ALA A 8 -17.62 10.83 -16.20
N ASN A 9 -18.24 9.98 -17.02
CA ASN A 9 -18.05 8.54 -16.96
C ASN A 9 -16.64 8.14 -17.44
N GLU A 10 -16.14 8.75 -18.52
CA GLU A 10 -14.77 8.52 -19.02
C GLU A 10 -13.72 8.89 -17.96
N LEU A 11 -13.89 10.03 -17.29
CA LEU A 11 -12.99 10.44 -16.20
C LEU A 11 -13.00 9.45 -15.04
N VAL A 12 -14.18 8.98 -14.64
CA VAL A 12 -14.31 7.98 -13.57
C VAL A 12 -13.62 6.68 -13.96
N GLU A 13 -13.85 6.19 -15.18
CA GLU A 13 -13.24 4.95 -15.66
C GLU A 13 -11.72 5.05 -15.72
N MET A 14 -11.18 6.18 -16.19
CA MET A 14 -9.75 6.46 -16.19
C MET A 14 -9.16 6.48 -14.77
N THR A 15 -9.87 7.07 -13.81
CA THR A 15 -9.44 7.13 -12.41
C THR A 15 -9.40 5.74 -11.77
N ILE A 16 -10.42 4.92 -12.05
CA ILE A 16 -10.51 3.52 -11.56
C ILE A 16 -9.37 2.68 -12.16
N GLN A 17 -9.15 2.78 -13.48
CA GLN A 17 -8.05 2.08 -14.15
C GLN A 17 -6.70 2.46 -13.56
N HIS A 18 -6.47 3.74 -13.28
CA HIS A 18 -5.24 4.19 -12.64
C HIS A 18 -5.08 3.60 -11.23
N ALA A 19 -6.15 3.55 -10.43
CA ALA A 19 -6.12 2.98 -9.08
C ALA A 19 -5.85 1.46 -9.08
N ILE A 20 -6.42 0.73 -10.05
CA ILE A 20 -6.19 -0.71 -10.21
C ILE A 20 -4.73 -0.97 -10.61
N ASN A 21 -4.22 -0.26 -11.61
CA ASN A 21 -2.85 -0.45 -12.11
C ASN A 21 -1.79 0.02 -11.11
N SER A 22 -2.10 1.03 -10.29
CA SER A 22 -1.20 1.54 -9.26
C SER A 22 -1.23 0.72 -7.97
N ARG A 23 -2.09 -0.30 -7.86
CA ARG A 23 -2.18 -1.12 -6.65
C ARG A 23 -0.85 -1.87 -6.47
N PRO A 24 -0.09 -1.60 -5.39
CA PRO A 24 1.15 -2.33 -5.15
C PRO A 24 0.82 -3.80 -4.93
N ALA A 25 1.61 -4.69 -5.54
CA ALA A 25 1.52 -6.12 -5.31
C ALA A 25 1.57 -6.42 -3.81
N PRO A 26 0.82 -7.43 -3.32
CA PRO A 26 0.92 -7.84 -1.93
C PRO A 26 2.38 -8.14 -1.61
N LEU A 27 2.92 -7.44 -0.61
CA LEU A 27 4.31 -7.54 -0.21
C LEU A 27 4.63 -9.02 0.08
N PRO A 28 5.66 -9.61 -0.55
CA PRO A 28 5.99 -11.01 -0.33
C PRO A 28 6.40 -11.20 1.13
N PHE A 29 5.88 -12.27 1.74
CA PHE A 29 6.28 -12.73 3.06
C PHE A 29 7.74 -13.17 3.01
N THR A 30 8.61 -12.46 3.73
CA THR A 30 10.06 -12.71 3.72
C THR A 30 10.50 -13.71 4.78
N GLY A 31 9.60 -14.22 5.64
CA GLY A 31 9.95 -15.07 6.78
C GLY A 31 10.73 -14.36 7.89
N LYS A 32 10.87 -13.03 7.79
CA LYS A 32 11.59 -12.17 8.73
C LYS A 32 10.85 -10.86 8.95
N CYS A 33 10.96 -10.32 10.16
CA CYS A 33 10.41 -9.03 10.56
C CYS A 33 11.05 -7.90 9.74
N ARG A 34 10.22 -7.04 9.15
CA ARG A 34 10.69 -5.91 8.34
C ARG A 34 11.39 -4.80 9.14
N ASN A 35 11.25 -4.80 10.47
CA ASN A 35 11.87 -3.81 11.35
C ASN A 35 13.17 -4.31 11.99
N CYS A 36 13.15 -5.50 12.59
CA CYS A 36 14.28 -6.05 13.37
C CYS A 36 14.99 -7.26 12.72
N ASP A 37 14.56 -7.72 11.55
CA ASP A 37 15.07 -8.92 10.84
C ASP A 37 14.90 -10.27 11.60
N GLU A 38 14.13 -10.28 12.70
CA GLU A 38 13.88 -11.51 13.46
C GLU A 38 13.05 -12.52 12.64
N LYS A 39 13.30 -13.82 12.82
CA LYS A 39 12.55 -14.88 12.11
C LYS A 39 11.11 -14.91 12.59
N ILE A 40 10.17 -14.71 11.66
CA ILE A 40 8.73 -14.76 11.95
C ILE A 40 8.09 -15.88 11.14
N SER A 41 7.15 -16.58 11.78
CA SER A 41 6.41 -17.67 11.16
C SER A 41 5.17 -17.18 10.41
N VAL A 42 4.70 -15.96 10.71
CA VAL A 42 3.46 -15.35 10.19
C VAL A 42 3.57 -13.82 10.16
N GLY A 43 2.97 -13.17 9.16
CA GLY A 43 2.85 -11.71 9.08
C GLY A 43 4.09 -10.98 8.51
N SER A 44 4.22 -9.67 8.69
CA SER A 44 5.41 -8.93 8.22
C SER A 44 6.27 -8.37 9.34
N PHE A 45 5.79 -8.50 10.58
CA PHE A 45 6.40 -7.99 11.80
C PHE A 45 6.23 -9.02 12.90
N CYS A 46 7.20 -9.12 13.80
CA CYS A 46 7.14 -10.01 14.97
C CYS A 46 6.05 -9.56 15.95
N ASP A 47 5.92 -8.26 16.16
CA ASP A 47 5.02 -7.68 17.17
C ASP A 47 4.40 -6.36 16.69
N ALA A 48 3.45 -5.84 17.48
CA ALA A 48 2.78 -4.57 17.24
C ALA A 48 3.76 -3.38 17.27
N ASP A 49 4.72 -3.38 18.20
CA ASP A 49 5.75 -2.34 18.32
C ASP A 49 6.60 -2.25 17.05
N CYS A 50 7.11 -3.39 16.56
CA CYS A 50 7.90 -3.43 15.33
C CYS A 50 7.15 -2.89 14.10
N ARG A 51 5.83 -3.09 14.05
CA ARG A 51 5.01 -2.49 12.99
C ARG A 51 4.99 -0.96 13.13
N ASN A 52 4.71 -0.45 14.33
CA ASN A 52 4.59 0.97 14.59
C ASN A 52 5.92 1.71 14.38
N ASP A 53 7.04 1.15 14.85
CA ASP A 53 8.39 1.68 14.62
C ASP A 53 8.72 1.80 13.12
N PHE A 54 8.39 0.76 12.35
CA PHE A 54 8.61 0.77 10.91
C PHE A 54 7.76 1.84 10.20
N GLU A 55 6.49 1.99 10.59
CA GLU A 55 5.62 3.05 10.05
C GLU A 55 6.12 4.45 10.44
N LEU A 56 6.61 4.63 11.67
CA LEU A 56 7.16 5.90 12.14
C LEU A 56 8.45 6.27 11.38
N ARG A 57 9.38 5.33 11.19
CA ARG A 57 10.57 5.54 10.35
C ARG A 57 10.20 5.95 8.94
N ARG A 58 9.29 5.19 8.30
CA ARG A 58 8.79 5.49 6.95
C ARG A 58 8.17 6.87 6.83
N LYS A 59 7.47 7.35 7.86
CA LYS A 59 6.90 8.71 7.89
C LYS A 59 7.99 9.76 8.04
N ASN A 60 8.97 9.52 8.90
CA ASN A 60 10.08 10.46 9.12
C ASN A 60 11.00 10.58 7.89
N GLU A 61 11.19 9.51 7.11
CA GLU A 61 11.95 9.53 5.85
C GLU A 61 11.26 10.30 4.72
N ARG A 62 9.95 10.59 4.84
CA ARG A 62 9.16 11.31 3.83
C ARG A 62 9.06 12.82 4.11
N LYS A 63 9.79 13.32 5.11
CA LYS A 63 9.78 14.72 5.53
C LYS A 63 11.09 15.40 5.19
#